data_AF-A0A140E625-F1
#
_entry.id   AF-A0A140E625-F1
#
_cell.length_a   1.000
_cell.length_b   1.000
_cell.length_c   1.000
_cell.angle_alpha   90.00
_cell.angle_beta   90.00
_cell.angle_gamma   90.00
#
_symmetry.space_group_name_H-M   'P 1'
#
loop_
_entity.id
_entity.type
_entity.pdbx_description
1 polymer ?
#
loop_
_entity_poly.entity_id
_entity_poly.type
_entity_poly.pdbx_seq_one_letter_code
_entity_poly.pdbx_strand_id
1 'polypeptide(L)' 'MSIRKFIFCDICNPQGLRSIEFRRAPRSDERVGRRLSDGRAWFEGELSLAVNSGWLCTEDGRHICPVCQNNSQ' A
#
# COMPACT_ATOMS: atom_id res chain seq x y z
N MET A 1 -4.42 -23.31 -2.03
CA MET A 1 -4.50 -21.92 -2.55
C MET A 1 -4.22 -20.98 -1.40
N SER A 2 -3.16 -20.17 -1.44
CA SER A 2 -2.93 -19.17 -0.38
C SER A 2 -3.79 -17.94 -0.64
N ILE A 3 -4.46 -17.45 0.40
CA ILE A 3 -5.18 -16.18 0.35
C ILE A 3 -4.12 -15.08 0.34
N ARG A 4 -4.02 -14.34 -0.75
CA ARG A 4 -3.17 -13.14 -0.81
C ARG A 4 -3.83 -12.03 -0.01
N LYS A 5 -3.11 -11.49 0.96
CA LYS A 5 -3.55 -10.35 1.77
C LYS A 5 -2.96 -9.07 1.19
N PHE A 6 -3.80 -8.04 1.10
CA PHE A 6 -3.40 -6.73 0.61
C PHE A 6 -3.78 -5.67 1.63
N ILE A 7 -2.83 -4.79 1.94
CA ILE A 7 -3.02 -3.62 2.81
C ILE A 7 -2.95 -2.38 1.93
N PHE A 8 -3.90 -1.46 2.07
CA PHE A 8 -4.00 -0.25 1.26
C PHE A 8 -3.87 0.98 2.16
N CYS A 9 -3.27 2.06 1.65
CA CYS A 9 -3.09 3.27 2.44
C CYS A 9 -4.35 4.13 2.45
N ASP A 10 -4.93 4.39 3.62
CA ASP A 10 -6.18 5.13 3.79
C ASP A 10 -6.05 6.62 3.46
N ILE A 11 -4.84 7.18 3.44
CA ILE A 11 -4.60 8.59 3.07
C ILE A 11 -4.64 8.78 1.55
N CYS A 12 -3.86 8.01 0.80
CA CYS A 12 -3.86 8.12 -0.67
C CYS A 12 -4.99 7.33 -1.35
N ASN A 13 -5.68 6.45 -0.62
CA ASN A 13 -6.83 5.69 -1.10
C ASN A 13 -8.12 6.00 -0.30
N PRO A 14 -8.57 7.26 -0.23
CA PRO A 14 -9.75 7.63 0.57
C PRO A 14 -11.05 6.99 0.05
N GLN A 15 -11.06 6.55 -1.22
CA GLN A 15 -12.19 5.85 -1.83
C GLN A 15 -12.23 4.35 -1.51
N GLY A 16 -11.24 3.80 -0.79
CA GLY A 16 -11.20 2.39 -0.41
C GLY A 16 -11.12 1.42 -1.59
N LEU A 17 -10.52 1.82 -2.72
CA LEU A 17 -10.38 0.94 -3.88
C LEU A 17 -9.44 -0.22 -3.56
N ARG A 18 -9.91 -1.45 -3.74
CA ARG A 18 -9.14 -2.68 -3.47
C ARG A 18 -8.54 -3.33 -4.72
N SER A 19 -8.46 -2.56 -5.81
CA SER A 19 -7.84 -3.01 -7.06
C SER A 19 -6.37 -2.61 -7.09
N ILE A 20 -5.51 -3.62 -7.22
CA ILE A 20 -4.13 -3.40 -7.68
C ILE A 20 -4.17 -3.09 -9.18
N GLU A 21 -3.31 -2.17 -9.63
CA GLU A 21 -3.21 -1.87 -11.05
C GLU A 21 -2.68 -3.10 -11.79
N PHE A 22 -3.50 -3.74 -12.60
CA PHE A 22 -3.08 -4.81 -13.50
C PHE A 22 -2.35 -4.21 -14.70
N ARG A 23 -1.06 -3.85 -14.55
CA ARG A 23 -0.18 -3.65 -15.72
C ARG A 23 0.64 -4.91 -16.01
N ARG A 24 0.85 -5.14 -17.31
CA ARG A 24 1.65 -6.22 -17.88
C ARG A 24 3.08 -6.11 -17.38
N ALA A 25 3.46 -6.99 -16.45
CA ALA A 25 4.78 -7.14 -15.85
C ALA A 25 5.39 -5.86 -15.24
N PRO A 26 5.69 -5.82 -13.92
CA PRO A 26 6.41 -4.69 -13.35
C PRO A 26 7.76 -4.56 -14.06
N ARG A 27 8.08 -3.35 -14.57
CA ARG A 27 9.44 -3.06 -15.03
C ARG A 27 10.35 -3.16 -13.81
N SER A 28 11.58 -3.64 -13.98
CA SER A 28 12.54 -3.93 -12.89
C SER A 28 12.87 -2.74 -11.98
N ASP A 29 12.44 -1.53 -12.36
CA ASP A 29 12.70 -0.25 -11.69
C ASP A 29 11.42 0.43 -11.15
N GLU A 30 10.26 -0.24 -11.24
CA GLU A 30 9.00 0.30 -10.73
C GLU A 30 8.90 0.15 -9.21
N ARG A 31 8.50 1.24 -8.53
CA ARG A 31 8.23 1.26 -7.08
C ARG A 31 7.18 0.20 -6.74
N VAL A 32 7.64 -0.93 -6.23
CA VAL A 32 6.76 -1.98 -5.70
C VAL A 32 5.86 -1.37 -4.63
N GLY A 33 4.55 -1.63 -4.72
CA GLY A 33 3.58 -1.16 -3.73
C GLY A 33 3.06 0.27 -3.93
N ARG A 34 3.23 0.88 -5.11
CA ARG A 34 2.54 2.12 -5.49
C ARG A 34 2.03 2.07 -6.93
N ARG A 35 0.74 2.33 -7.12
CA ARG A 35 0.11 2.45 -8.43
C ARG A 35 0.68 3.65 -9.19
N LEU A 36 0.97 3.46 -10.47
CA LEU A 36 1.48 4.50 -11.34
C LEU A 36 0.35 5.39 -11.86
N SER A 37 -0.85 4.82 -12.01
CA SER A 37 -2.03 5.56 -12.51
C SER A 37 -2.42 6.74 -11.62
N ASP A 38 -2.33 6.57 -10.31
CA ASP A 38 -2.97 7.46 -9.33
C ASP A 38 -2.20 7.56 -8.02
N GLY A 39 -0.99 6.99 -7.94
CA GLY A 39 -0.11 7.13 -6.78
C GLY A 39 -0.58 6.37 -5.53
N ARG A 40 -1.62 5.53 -5.62
CA ARG A 40 -2.15 4.78 -4.47
C ARG A 40 -1.19 3.69 -4.03
N ALA A 41 -0.91 3.64 -2.73
CA ALA A 41 -0.02 2.66 -2.17
C ALA A 41 -0.76 1.40 -1.69
N TRP A 42 -0.11 0.25 -1.86
CA TRP A 42 -0.58 -1.04 -1.38
C TRP A 42 0.61 -1.93 -0.99
N PHE A 43 0.37 -2.93 -0.14
CA PHE A 43 1.38 -3.89 0.29
C PHE A 43 0.80 -5.31 0.22
N GLU A 44 1.54 -6.27 -0.33
CA GLU A 44 1.18 -7.70 -0.33
C GLU A 44 1.77 -8.38 0.91
N GLY A 45 0.91 -8.90 1.79
CA GLY A 45 1.36 -9.69 2.94
C GLY A 45 0.60 -9.41 4.22
N GLU A 46 1.16 -9.90 5.33
CA GLU A 46 0.63 -9.70 6.68
C GLU A 46 0.91 -8.28 7.20
N LEU A 47 0.09 -7.83 8.14
CA LEU A 47 0.23 -6.52 8.78
C LEU A 47 1.59 -6.34 9.46
N SER A 48 2.11 -7.39 10.10
CA SER A 48 3.44 -7.36 10.73
C SER A 48 4.55 -7.07 9.72
N LEU A 49 4.47 -7.65 8.52
CA LEU A 49 5.42 -7.39 7.43
C LEU A 49 5.28 -5.97 6.88
N ALA A 50 4.05 -5.48 6.75
CA ALA A 50 3.79 -4.10 6.34
C ALA A 50 4.41 -3.11 7.33
N VAL A 51 4.21 -3.32 8.64
CA VAL A 51 4.80 -2.47 9.68
C VAL A 51 6.34 -2.52 9.63
N ASN A 52 6.93 -3.70 9.48
CA ASN A 52 8.38 -3.84 9.30
C ASN A 52 8.90 -3.16 8.03
N SER A 53 8.08 -3.04 6.99
CA SER A 53 8.39 -2.30 5.76
C SER A 53 8.14 -0.78 5.86
N GLY A 54 7.82 -0.28 7.06
CA GLY A 54 7.61 1.14 7.33
C GLY A 54 6.17 1.62 7.20
N TRP A 55 5.18 0.73 7.06
CA TRP A 55 3.78 1.15 7.16
C TRP A 55 3.40 1.41 8.61
N LEU A 56 2.49 2.37 8.81
CA LEU A 56 1.95 2.71 10.12
C LEU A 56 0.52 2.18 10.19
N CYS A 57 0.21 1.47 11.27
CA CYS A 57 -1.15 1.10 11.61
C CYS A 57 -1.57 1.93 12.83
N THR A 58 -2.60 2.75 12.69
CA THR A 58 -3.13 3.53 13.81
C THR A 58 -4.03 2.66 14.69
N GLU A 59 -4.27 3.09 15.93
CA GLU A 59 -5.18 2.41 16.87
C GLU A 59 -6.62 2.36 16.33
N ASP A 60 -7.02 3.33 15.50
CA ASP A 60 -8.30 3.36 14.76
C ASP A 60 -8.38 2.33 13.62
N GLY A 61 -7.33 1.54 13.39
CA GLY A 61 -7.26 0.55 12.31
C GLY A 61 -6.94 1.14 10.94
N ARG A 62 -6.42 2.37 10.86
CA ARG A 62 -6.00 2.97 9.59
C ARG A 62 -4.58 2.54 9.22
N HIS A 63 -4.36 2.28 7.95
CA HIS A 63 -3.08 1.90 7.39
C HIS A 63 -2.51 3.07 6.59
N ILE A 64 -1.28 3.48 6.88
CA ILE A 64 -0.65 4.64 6.25
C ILE A 64 0.69 4.21 5.67
N CYS A 65 0.88 4.43 4.37
CA CYS A 65 2.13 4.10 3.70
C CYS A 65 3.27 5.06 4.08
N PRO A 66 4.55 4.63 3.95
CA PRO A 66 5.72 5.43 4.34
C PRO A 66 5.74 6.84 3.73
N VAL A 67 5.28 6.97 2.48
CA VAL A 67 5.25 8.26 1.78
C VAL A 67 4.21 9.20 2.37
N CYS A 68 3.01 8.70 2.70
CA CYS A 68 1.98 9.52 3.30
C CYS A 68 2.34 9.92 4.73
N GLN A 69 3.10 9.09 5.44
CA GLN A 69 3.69 9.47 6.74
C GLN A 69 4.69 10.61 6.60
N ASN A 70 5.56 10.57 5.57
CA ASN A 70 6.56 11.62 5.36
C ASN A 70 5.96 12.94 4.83
N ASN A 71 4.78 12.89 4.21
CA ASN A 71 4.05 14.08 3.74
C ASN A 71 3.14 14.70 4.79
N SER A 72 2.95 14.06 5.96
CA SER A 72 2.14 14.59 7.06
C SER A 72 2.94 15.42 8.07
N GLN A 73 4.14 15.89 7.70
CA GLN A 73 4.92 16.89 8.44
C GLN A 73 4.73 18.29 7.85
#